data_AF-A0A1A6HYN5-F1
#
_entry.id   AF-A0A1A6HYN5-F1
#
_cell.length_a   1.000
_cell.length_b   1.000
_cell.length_c   1.000
_cell.angle_alpha   90.00
_cell.angle_beta   90.00
_cell.angle_gamma   90.00
#
_symmetry.space_group_name_H-M   'P 1'
#
loop_
_entity.id
_entity.type
_entity.pdbx_description
1 polymer ?
#
loop_
_entity_poly.entity_id
_entity_poly.type
_entity_poly.pdbx_seq_one_letter_code
_entity_poly.pdbx_strand_id
1 'polypeptide(L)'
;MKKAVPLINAIDTGRFPRLLIRILQKLHLKAESSFSEEEEEKLQAAFSLEKQELHLVLETISFVLEQAVYHNVKPAVLQQQLENIHLTQDKAEAFANAWSAMGQETVEKFRQRILGPHK
;
A
#
# COMPACT_ATOMS: atom_id res chain seq x y z
N MET A 1 -7.71 -4.19 9.47
CA MET A 1 -7.97 -2.74 9.28
C MET A 1 -8.08 -1.94 10.58
N LYS A 2 -9.05 -2.16 11.47
CA LYS A 2 -9.24 -1.28 12.68
C LYS A 2 -7.99 -1.07 13.55
N LYS A 3 -7.15 -2.10 13.70
CA LYS A 3 -5.87 -2.01 14.44
C LYS A 3 -4.72 -1.35 13.64
N ALA A 4 -4.80 -1.37 12.32
CA ALA A 4 -3.77 -0.84 11.43
C ALA A 4 -3.92 0.67 11.19
N VAL A 5 -5.16 1.19 11.24
CA VAL A 5 -5.44 2.62 11.02
C VAL A 5 -4.62 3.53 11.97
N PRO A 6 -4.59 3.28 13.30
CA PRO A 6 -3.75 4.09 14.20
C PRO A 6 -2.27 4.00 13.87
N LEU A 7 -1.78 2.81 13.51
CA LEU A 7 -0.37 2.58 13.15
C LEU A 7 0.00 3.33 11.87
N ILE A 8 -0.84 3.28 10.84
CA ILE A 8 -0.64 4.00 9.58
C ILE A 8 -0.65 5.51 9.82
N ASN A 9 -1.58 6.02 10.63
CA ASN A 9 -1.68 7.44 10.96
C ASN A 9 -0.44 7.94 11.74
N ALA A 10 0.20 7.08 12.53
CA ALA A 10 1.41 7.41 13.28
C ALA A 10 2.69 7.46 12.43
N ILE A 11 2.69 6.91 11.21
CA ILE A 11 3.86 6.94 10.33
C ILE A 11 4.13 8.38 9.89
N ASP A 12 5.40 8.78 9.90
CA ASP A 12 5.84 10.08 9.40
C ASP A 12 5.38 10.32 7.94
N THR A 13 4.72 11.46 7.72
CA THR A 13 4.15 11.84 6.41
C THR A 13 5.22 12.04 5.34
N GLY A 14 6.47 12.38 5.70
CA GLY A 14 7.58 12.46 4.76
C GLY A 14 8.07 11.10 4.25
N ARG A 15 7.87 10.03 5.04
CA ARG A 15 8.30 8.67 4.70
C ARG A 15 7.18 7.83 4.08
N PHE A 16 5.93 8.09 4.46
CA PHE A 16 4.78 7.29 4.03
C PHE A 16 4.60 7.18 2.51
N PRO A 17 4.72 8.26 1.70
CA PRO A 17 4.59 8.16 0.24
C PRO A 17 5.61 7.20 -0.39
N ARG A 18 6.84 7.15 0.14
CA ARG A 18 7.88 6.25 -0.37
C ARG A 18 7.54 4.79 -0.12
N LEU A 19 6.94 4.50 1.03
CA LEU A 19 6.45 3.17 1.36
C LEU A 19 5.36 2.72 0.36
N LEU A 20 4.38 3.59 0.08
CA LEU A 20 3.30 3.33 -0.87
C LEU A 20 3.83 3.01 -2.27
N ILE A 21 4.74 3.84 -2.78
CA ILE A 21 5.36 3.66 -4.11
C ILE A 21 6.09 2.31 -4.18
N ARG A 22 6.87 1.97 -3.15
CA ARG A 22 7.61 0.70 -3.09
C ARG A 22 6.67 -0.51 -3.11
N ILE A 23 5.56 -0.45 -2.36
CA ILE A 23 4.55 -1.52 -2.37
C ILE A 23 3.87 -1.60 -3.75
N LEU A 24 3.43 -0.48 -4.34
CA LEU A 24 2.82 -0.45 -5.67
C LEU A 24 3.72 -1.03 -6.77
N GLN A 25 5.02 -0.75 -6.71
CA GLN A 25 6.01 -1.29 -7.65
C GLN A 25 6.06 -2.82 -7.62
N LYS A 26 5.87 -3.43 -6.44
CA LYS A 26 5.98 -4.88 -6.24
C LYS A 26 4.64 -5.60 -6.10
N LEU A 27 3.52 -4.86 -6.02
CA LEU A 27 2.18 -5.40 -5.73
C LEU A 27 1.77 -6.56 -6.67
N HIS A 28 2.23 -6.51 -7.93
CA HIS A 28 1.92 -7.53 -8.94
C HIS A 28 2.68 -8.87 -8.76
N LEU A 29 3.66 -8.93 -7.85
CA LEU A 29 4.53 -10.09 -7.60
C LEU A 29 4.02 -10.88 -6.37
N LYS A 30 3.16 -11.90 -6.55
CA LYS A 30 2.55 -12.64 -5.39
C LYS A 30 3.57 -13.48 -4.59
N ALA A 31 4.72 -13.82 -5.18
CA ALA A 31 5.65 -14.79 -4.59
C ALA A 31 6.87 -14.12 -3.92
N GLU A 32 6.94 -12.80 -3.96
CA GLU A 32 8.08 -12.04 -3.43
C GLU A 32 7.60 -11.12 -2.32
N SER A 33 8.30 -11.11 -1.18
CA SER A 33 8.08 -10.07 -0.19
C SER A 33 8.45 -8.72 -0.81
N SER A 34 7.66 -7.69 -0.48
CA SER A 34 7.97 -6.34 -0.97
C SER A 34 9.31 -5.83 -0.41
N PHE A 35 9.75 -6.40 0.71
CA PHE A 35 10.94 -6.01 1.47
C PHE A 35 11.73 -7.24 1.90
N SER A 36 13.06 -7.19 1.81
CA SER A 36 13.93 -8.17 2.46
C SER A 36 13.88 -8.05 3.99
N GLU A 37 14.39 -9.04 4.71
CA GLU A 37 14.46 -9.00 6.18
C GLU A 37 15.23 -7.76 6.68
N GLU A 38 16.36 -7.42 6.04
CA GLU A 38 17.14 -6.22 6.35
C GLU A 38 16.35 -4.92 6.05
N GLU A 39 15.57 -4.89 4.97
CA GLU A 39 14.68 -3.76 4.67
C GLU A 39 13.59 -3.64 5.75
N GLU A 40 12.99 -4.76 6.19
CA GLU A 40 11.96 -4.77 7.25
C GLU A 40 12.52 -4.29 8.60
N GLU A 41 13.76 -4.65 8.97
CA GLU A 41 14.42 -4.11 10.17
C GLU A 41 14.59 -2.58 10.09
N LYS A 42 15.00 -2.07 8.93
CA LYS A 42 15.12 -0.62 8.71
C LYS A 42 13.76 0.08 8.77
N LEU A 43 12.70 -0.54 8.25
CA LEU A 43 11.34 0.00 8.32
C LEU A 43 10.80 0.00 9.75
N GLN A 44 11.04 -1.06 10.54
CA GLN A 44 10.69 -1.12 11.96
C GLN A 44 11.32 0.06 12.71
N ALA A 45 12.63 0.28 12.53
CA ALA A 45 13.32 1.41 13.14
C ALA A 45 12.80 2.77 12.63
N ALA A 46 12.57 2.90 11.32
CA ALA A 46 12.12 4.15 10.70
C ALA A 46 10.68 4.54 11.07
N PHE A 47 9.82 3.58 11.39
CA PHE A 47 8.44 3.83 11.76
C PHE A 47 8.16 3.62 13.25
N SER A 48 9.18 3.22 14.01
CA SER A 48 9.05 2.88 15.43
C SER A 48 7.95 1.84 15.66
N LEU A 49 7.93 0.81 14.81
CA LEU A 49 6.96 -0.29 14.85
C LEU A 49 7.64 -1.58 15.27
N GLU A 50 6.94 -2.39 16.05
CA GLU A 50 7.34 -3.78 16.28
C GLU A 50 7.15 -4.62 15.00
N LYS A 51 7.83 -5.76 14.92
CA LYS A 51 7.73 -6.67 13.76
C LYS A 51 6.30 -7.00 13.36
N GLN A 52 5.44 -7.34 14.34
CA GLN A 52 4.04 -7.68 14.08
C GLN A 52 3.23 -6.48 13.59
N GLU A 53 3.51 -5.29 14.12
CA GLU A 53 2.86 -4.04 13.72
C GLU A 53 3.27 -3.64 12.29
N LEU A 54 4.55 -3.78 11.96
CA LEU A 54 5.04 -3.57 10.60
C LEU A 54 4.35 -4.51 9.62
N HIS A 55 4.31 -5.82 9.91
CA HIS A 55 3.61 -6.77 9.04
C HIS A 55 2.13 -6.39 8.86
N LEU A 56 1.44 -6.06 9.95
CA LEU A 56 0.04 -5.63 9.90
C LEU A 56 -0.16 -4.38 9.01
N VAL A 57 0.75 -3.40 9.11
CA VAL A 57 0.74 -2.20 8.27
C VAL A 57 0.97 -2.56 6.81
N LEU A 58 2.01 -3.33 6.50
CA LEU A 58 2.36 -3.72 5.13
C LEU A 58 1.24 -4.53 4.46
N GLU A 59 0.66 -5.49 5.17
CA GLU A 59 -0.48 -6.28 4.71
C GLU A 59 -1.72 -5.40 4.47
N THR A 60 -2.01 -4.47 5.40
CA THR A 60 -3.17 -3.59 5.27
C THR A 60 -3.01 -2.65 4.07
N ILE A 61 -1.84 -2.06 3.87
CA ILE A 61 -1.55 -1.18 2.72
C ILE A 61 -1.67 -1.97 1.42
N SER A 62 -1.04 -3.16 1.36
CA SER A 62 -1.09 -4.02 0.18
C SER A 62 -2.52 -4.40 -0.17
N PHE A 63 -3.31 -4.82 0.83
CA PHE A 63 -4.72 -5.15 0.66
C PHE A 63 -5.53 -3.97 0.12
N VAL A 64 -5.37 -2.77 0.68
CA VAL A 64 -6.06 -1.55 0.18
C VAL A 64 -5.73 -1.31 -1.30
N LEU A 65 -4.46 -1.42 -1.68
CA LEU A 65 -4.03 -1.20 -3.06
C LEU A 65 -4.51 -2.32 -4.01
N GLU A 66 -4.55 -3.57 -3.54
CA GLU A 66 -5.14 -4.69 -4.29
C GLU A 66 -6.63 -4.49 -4.53
N GLN A 67 -7.38 -3.99 -3.54
CA GLN A 67 -8.79 -3.63 -3.73
C GLN A 67 -8.93 -2.47 -4.74
N ALA A 68 -8.03 -1.49 -4.70
CA ALA A 68 -8.00 -0.40 -5.67
C ALA A 68 -7.75 -0.90 -7.11
N VAL A 69 -6.85 -1.88 -7.28
CA VAL A 69 -6.61 -2.58 -8.55
C VAL A 69 -7.85 -3.35 -8.99
N TYR A 70 -8.39 -4.21 -8.13
CA TYR A 70 -9.48 -5.13 -8.44
C TYR A 70 -10.74 -4.39 -8.88
N HIS A 71 -11.08 -3.29 -8.20
CA HIS A 71 -12.23 -2.46 -8.52
C HIS A 71 -11.93 -1.32 -9.49
N ASN A 72 -10.68 -1.19 -9.95
CA ASN A 72 -10.21 -0.08 -10.80
C ASN A 72 -10.68 1.29 -10.27
N VAL A 73 -10.46 1.52 -8.97
CA VAL A 73 -10.99 2.67 -8.23
C VAL A 73 -10.35 3.97 -8.71
N LYS A 74 -11.11 5.06 -8.77
CA LYS A 74 -10.56 6.40 -9.07
C LYS A 74 -9.82 6.96 -7.83
N PRO A 75 -8.69 7.70 -7.99
CA PRO A 75 -7.93 8.24 -6.86
C PRO A 75 -8.76 9.03 -5.83
N ALA A 76 -9.64 9.92 -6.27
CA ALA A 76 -10.50 10.69 -5.35
C ALA A 76 -11.48 9.81 -4.56
N VAL A 77 -11.96 8.71 -5.16
CA VAL A 77 -12.85 7.75 -4.47
C VAL A 77 -12.05 6.96 -3.43
N LEU A 78 -10.83 6.55 -3.77
CA LEU A 78 -9.93 5.88 -2.82
C LEU A 78 -9.64 6.76 -1.61
N GLN A 79 -9.33 8.05 -1.83
CA GLN A 79 -9.14 9.01 -0.74
C GLN A 79 -10.35 9.06 0.20
N GLN A 80 -11.53 9.31 -0.36
CA GLN A 80 -12.76 9.43 0.43
C GLN A 80 -13.06 8.15 1.23
N GLN A 81 -12.84 6.98 0.64
CA GLN A 81 -13.04 5.69 1.32
C GLN A 81 -12.07 5.51 2.50
N LEU A 82 -10.82 5.96 2.36
CA LEU A 82 -9.82 5.89 3.42
C LEU A 82 -10.11 6.87 4.56
N GLU A 83 -10.54 8.10 4.24
CA GLU A 83 -10.99 9.08 5.23
C GLU A 83 -12.22 8.57 6.01
N ASN A 84 -13.15 7.90 5.34
CA ASN A 84 -14.34 7.30 5.97
C ASN A 84 -14.00 6.19 6.98
N ILE A 85 -12.82 5.55 6.87
CA ILE A 85 -12.32 4.59 7.85
C ILE A 85 -11.32 5.21 8.85
N HIS A 86 -11.29 6.54 8.93
CA HIS A 86 -10.49 7.33 9.86
C HIS A 86 -8.98 7.32 9.60
N LEU A 87 -8.55 7.04 8.36
CA LEU A 87 -7.21 7.46 7.95
C LEU A 87 -7.13 8.98 7.98
N THR A 88 -6.03 9.54 8.46
CA THR A 88 -5.85 11.01 8.44
C THR A 88 -5.81 11.51 7.00
N GLN A 89 -6.22 12.76 6.78
CA GLN A 89 -6.31 13.36 5.45
C GLN A 89 -4.98 13.28 4.70
N ASP A 90 -3.85 13.55 5.38
CA ASP A 90 -2.51 13.47 4.79
C ASP A 90 -2.15 12.05 4.31
N LYS A 91 -2.59 11.01 5.04
CA LYS A 91 -2.36 9.61 4.66
C LYS A 91 -3.27 9.20 3.51
N ALA A 92 -4.54 9.58 3.56
CA ALA A 92 -5.49 9.30 2.49
C ALA A 92 -5.09 10.00 1.17
N GLU A 93 -4.64 11.24 1.25
CA GLU A 93 -4.11 11.99 0.12
C GLU A 93 -2.83 11.34 -0.44
N ALA A 94 -1.92 10.88 0.42
CA ALA A 94 -0.73 10.14 -0.02
C ALA A 94 -1.09 8.87 -0.81
N PHE A 95 -2.10 8.12 -0.38
CA PHE A 95 -2.65 6.97 -1.13
C PHE A 95 -3.18 7.40 -2.50
N ALA A 96 -3.99 8.45 -2.54
CA ALA A 96 -4.59 8.94 -3.78
C ALA A 96 -3.52 9.42 -4.76
N ASN A 97 -2.51 10.14 -4.29
CA ASN A 97 -1.40 10.63 -5.12
C ASN A 97 -0.57 9.47 -5.69
N ALA A 98 -0.19 8.50 -4.86
CA ALA A 98 0.53 7.32 -5.32
C ALA A 98 -0.30 6.50 -6.33
N TRP A 99 -1.60 6.34 -6.08
CA TRP A 99 -2.51 5.64 -6.97
C TRP A 99 -2.77 6.40 -8.28
N SER A 100 -2.85 7.73 -8.24
CA SER A 100 -2.98 8.54 -9.45
C SER A 100 -1.74 8.43 -10.34
N ALA A 101 -0.55 8.31 -9.74
CA ALA A 101 0.70 8.22 -10.47
C ALA A 101 0.94 6.83 -11.09
N MET A 102 0.62 5.75 -10.37
CA MET A 102 1.01 4.38 -10.75
C MET A 102 -0.15 3.43 -11.01
N GLY A 103 -1.37 3.78 -10.60
CA GLY A 103 -2.49 2.84 -10.51
C GLY A 103 -2.89 2.22 -11.85
N GLN A 104 -2.90 3.00 -12.94
CA GLN A 104 -3.20 2.48 -14.28
C GLN A 104 -2.18 1.42 -14.75
N GLU A 105 -0.90 1.69 -14.55
CA GLU A 105 0.17 0.75 -14.88
C GLU A 105 0.09 -0.52 -14.02
N THR A 106 -0.17 -0.36 -12.71
CA THR A 106 -0.33 -1.48 -11.79
C THR A 106 -1.52 -2.36 -12.17
N VAL A 107 -2.66 -1.76 -12.56
CA VAL A 107 -3.84 -2.50 -13.05
C VAL A 107 -3.49 -3.31 -14.30
N GLU A 108 -2.77 -2.72 -15.26
CA GLU A 108 -2.40 -3.42 -16.48
C GLU A 108 -1.44 -4.60 -16.22
N LYS A 109 -0.44 -4.40 -15.35
CA LYS A 109 0.46 -5.48 -14.89
C LYS A 109 -0.31 -6.64 -14.23
N PHE A 110 -1.33 -6.33 -13.43
CA PHE A 110 -2.20 -7.34 -12.83
C PHE A 110 -3.04 -8.08 -13.87
N ARG A 111 -3.62 -7.39 -14.86
CA ARG A 111 -4.38 -8.03 -15.94
C ARG A 111 -3.52 -8.95 -16.79
N GLN A 112 -2.33 -8.50 -17.20
CA GLN A 112 -1.39 -9.31 -17.98
C GLN A 112 -0.98 -10.57 -17.25
N ARG A 113 -0.91 -10.53 -15.91
CA ARG A 113 -0.64 -11.69 -15.09
C ARG A 113 -1.80 -12.69 -15.05
N ILE A 114 -3.05 -12.22 -14.97
CA ILE A 114 -4.25 -13.06 -14.98
C ILE A 114 -4.47 -13.69 -16.37
N LEU A 115 -4.16 -12.93 -17.43
CA LEU A 115 -4.35 -13.33 -18.83
C LEU A 115 -3.12 -14.04 -19.43
N GLY A 116 -1.97 -13.98 -18.77
CA GLY A 116 -0.73 -14.63 -19.19
C GLY A 116 -0.87 -16.15 -19.13
N PRO A 117 -0.30 -16.91 -20.08
CA PRO A 117 -0.47 -18.35 -20.12
C PRO A 117 0.05 -18.97 -18.82
N HIS A 118 -0.79 -19.80 -18.19
CA HIS A 118 -0.32 -20.81 -17.25
C HIS A 118 0.66 -21.71 -18.03
N LYS A 119 1.95 -21.51 -17.84
CA LYS A 119 2.96 -22.50 -18.22
C LYS A 119 3.02 -23.58 -17.15
#